data_AF-A0A946VW81-F1
#
_entry.id   AF-A0A946VW81-F1
#
_cell.length_a   1.000
_cell.length_b   1.000
_cell.length_c   1.000
_cell.angle_alpha   90.00
_cell.angle_beta   90.00
_cell.angle_gamma   90.00
#
_symmetry.space_group_name_H-M   'P 1'
#
loop_
_entity.id
_entity.type
_entity.pdbx_description
1 polymer ?
#
loop_
_entity_poly.entity_id
_entity_poly.type
_entity_poly.pdbx_seq_one_letter_code
_entity_poly.pdbx_strand_id
1 'polypeptide(L)'
;MGKKPPNKKAPAPLIEALEPRILFSADAFGAALDIDPANDPLADALEQARLEYDRTLAETQKAEAQKADALKTAQQKQHDEQATALSTNHQDPVLIQGNANLAPATTHELVLVDTDTPDYQTLVDDLLQHSGDRQFEIVLLDNTIDGIEQVTAILANYNGLDALHVISHGEDGAIDLGASRLDQKTLDVSSVAIAQWSSAFGVNGDLLIYGCNLAATANGENLVTALGQLTGADVAASDDITGHRSFGGDWDFEYTVGQVETEIAFSSDAQAAWNGLLSTVNVTQTIDVVNGNVTSVADLIANDGGDGISLREAILATNADTGVADTINIAAGTYTLAIGGTLEDLAATGDLDITDDLTILGTGIGTTIIEGNTIDRVFDVLSGTVTISDLTVQGGDTTIDGGDGAGLQVGAAANVTVTNALFTGNSAGKGGAFQINSGGILAIVNSTLDNNDAQSKGGAIHNQGGDITLTGVTVSNNSSLGQSGAIHSTNASAVNTIT
;
A
#
# COMPACT_ATOMS: atom_id res chain seq x y z
N MET A 1 61.32 -37.55 -41.77
CA MET A 1 61.76 -37.26 -40.37
C MET A 1 60.80 -36.23 -39.78
N GLY A 2 59.93 -36.67 -38.87
CA GLY A 2 58.81 -35.87 -38.36
C GLY A 2 59.24 -34.80 -37.35
N LYS A 3 58.71 -33.59 -37.50
CA LYS A 3 58.77 -32.55 -36.47
C LYS A 3 57.52 -32.64 -35.60
N LYS A 4 57.74 -32.83 -34.30
CA LYS A 4 56.76 -32.93 -33.22
C LYS A 4 56.03 -31.57 -33.06
N PRO A 5 54.69 -31.52 -32.91
CA PRO A 5 53.99 -30.28 -32.59
C PRO A 5 54.26 -29.85 -31.13
N PRO A 6 54.11 -28.56 -30.80
CA PRO A 6 54.39 -28.04 -29.47
C PRO A 6 53.37 -28.53 -28.44
N ASN A 7 53.87 -28.79 -27.23
CA ASN A 7 53.13 -29.23 -26.06
C ASN A 7 51.99 -28.23 -25.75
N LYS A 8 50.73 -28.64 -25.85
CA LYS A 8 49.62 -27.89 -25.27
C LYS A 8 49.82 -27.91 -23.75
N LYS A 9 50.07 -26.74 -23.14
CA LYS A 9 49.92 -26.59 -21.68
C LYS A 9 48.46 -26.92 -21.35
N ALA A 10 48.26 -27.86 -20.45
CA ALA A 10 46.94 -28.09 -19.86
C ALA A 10 46.46 -26.78 -19.19
N PRO A 11 45.17 -26.43 -19.31
CA PRO A 11 44.64 -25.28 -18.59
C PRO A 11 44.84 -25.49 -17.09
N ALA A 12 45.26 -24.43 -16.39
CA ALA A 12 45.24 -24.43 -14.93
C ALA A 12 43.78 -24.59 -14.45
N PRO A 13 43.51 -25.36 -13.39
CA PRO A 13 42.15 -25.49 -12.89
C PRO A 13 41.64 -24.12 -12.44
N LEU A 14 40.44 -23.73 -12.91
CA LEU A 14 39.66 -22.67 -12.29
C LEU A 14 39.21 -23.19 -10.93
N ILE A 15 39.57 -22.48 -9.87
CA ILE A 15 38.98 -22.66 -8.54
C ILE A 15 37.94 -21.56 -8.41
N GLU A 16 36.68 -21.89 -8.69
CA GLU A 16 35.53 -21.04 -8.38
C GLU A 16 35.02 -21.44 -6.99
N ALA A 17 34.89 -20.45 -6.11
CA ALA A 17 34.33 -20.64 -4.77
C ALA A 17 32.81 -20.75 -4.89
N LEU A 18 32.30 -21.98 -5.01
CA LEU A 18 30.92 -22.32 -4.66
C LEU A 18 30.89 -22.61 -3.15
N GLU A 19 29.80 -22.19 -2.49
CA GLU A 19 29.52 -22.20 -1.04
C GLU A 19 30.15 -23.34 -0.22
N PRO A 20 30.56 -23.12 1.06
CA PRO A 20 31.39 -24.08 1.77
C PRO A 20 30.59 -25.31 2.25
N ARG A 21 30.56 -26.35 1.41
CA ARG A 21 30.45 -27.74 1.85
C ARG A 21 31.76 -28.44 1.54
N ILE A 22 32.58 -28.70 2.57
CA ILE A 22 33.80 -29.51 2.44
C ILE A 22 33.36 -30.95 2.10
N LEU A 23 33.56 -31.35 0.85
CA LEU A 23 33.36 -32.74 0.40
C LEU A 23 34.74 -33.35 0.10
N PHE A 24 35.19 -34.30 0.92
CA PHE A 24 36.39 -35.09 0.60
C PHE A 24 36.02 -36.19 -0.40
N SER A 25 36.60 -36.16 -1.60
CA SER A 25 36.57 -37.31 -2.51
C SER A 25 37.61 -38.33 -2.06
N ALA A 26 37.15 -39.46 -1.54
CA ALA A 26 37.99 -40.59 -1.18
C ALA A 26 38.34 -41.41 -2.42
N ASP A 27 39.21 -40.89 -3.29
CA ASP A 27 39.85 -41.68 -4.35
C ASP A 27 41.24 -41.12 -4.70
N ALA A 28 42.24 -42.01 -4.63
CA ALA A 28 43.65 -41.85 -5.03
C ALA A 28 44.59 -41.14 -4.01
N PHE A 29 45.21 -41.91 -3.11
CA PHE A 29 46.63 -42.30 -3.20
C PHE A 29 46.99 -43.23 -2.04
N GLY A 30 46.98 -44.54 -2.33
CA GLY A 30 47.71 -45.52 -1.53
C GLY A 30 49.17 -45.54 -1.98
N ALA A 31 50.08 -45.04 -1.16
CA ALA A 31 51.49 -45.43 -1.13
C ALA A 31 52.06 -45.04 0.23
N ALA A 32 52.66 -46.01 0.91
CA ALA A 32 53.22 -45.88 2.26
C ALA A 32 54.19 -44.69 2.40
N LEU A 33 53.92 -43.82 3.36
CA LEU A 33 54.89 -42.88 3.91
C LEU A 33 54.72 -42.88 5.43
N ASP A 34 55.81 -43.24 6.09
CA ASP A 34 56.04 -43.13 7.53
C ASP A 34 56.03 -41.62 7.86
N ILE A 35 54.94 -41.11 8.45
CA ILE A 35 54.82 -39.69 8.81
C ILE A 35 55.31 -39.51 10.24
N ASP A 36 56.49 -38.92 10.37
CA ASP A 36 57.02 -38.38 11.62
C ASP A 36 56.10 -37.24 12.12
N PRO A 37 55.48 -37.35 13.31
CA PRO A 37 54.58 -36.31 13.84
C PRO A 37 55.28 -34.98 14.15
N ALA A 38 56.60 -34.89 14.03
CA ALA A 38 57.35 -33.66 14.23
C ALA A 38 57.53 -32.81 12.96
N ASN A 39 57.09 -33.26 11.78
CA ASN A 39 57.30 -32.55 10.52
C ASN A 39 56.22 -32.89 9.46
N ASP A 40 54.95 -32.60 9.77
CA ASP A 40 53.84 -32.78 8.83
C ASP A 40 53.56 -31.46 8.06
N PRO A 41 54.05 -31.33 6.82
CA PRO A 41 53.83 -30.13 6.00
C PRO A 41 52.35 -29.90 5.65
N LEU A 42 51.48 -30.90 5.82
CA LEU A 42 50.03 -30.76 5.59
C LEU A 42 49.35 -30.06 6.77
N ALA A 43 49.79 -30.33 8.01
CA ALA A 43 49.27 -29.68 9.21
C ALA A 43 49.61 -28.18 9.25
N ASP A 44 50.85 -27.83 8.91
CA ASP A 44 51.27 -26.43 8.80
C ASP A 44 50.51 -25.69 7.67
N ALA A 45 50.28 -26.35 6.53
CA ALA A 45 49.51 -25.76 5.43
C ALA A 45 48.04 -25.54 5.79
N LEU A 46 47.43 -26.45 6.57
CA LEU A 46 46.05 -26.33 7.06
C LEU A 46 45.91 -25.19 8.08
N GLU A 47 46.86 -25.03 9.00
CA GLU A 47 46.81 -23.95 9.98
C GLU A 47 47.04 -22.58 9.31
N GLN A 48 47.94 -22.49 8.34
CA GLN A 48 48.12 -21.26 7.54
C GLN A 48 46.85 -20.90 6.74
N ALA A 49 46.18 -21.89 6.13
CA ALA A 49 44.92 -21.66 5.43
C ALA A 49 43.80 -21.20 6.37
N ARG A 50 43.75 -21.74 7.60
CA ARG A 50 42.79 -21.35 8.63
C ARG A 50 43.02 -19.92 9.12
N LEU A 51 44.27 -19.54 9.38
CA LEU A 51 44.62 -18.18 9.80
C LEU A 51 44.34 -17.14 8.70
N GLU A 52 44.55 -17.50 7.44
CA GLU A 52 44.23 -16.65 6.30
C GLU A 52 42.71 -16.47 6.13
N TYR A 53 41.93 -17.52 6.35
CA TYR A 53 40.47 -17.46 6.37
C TYR A 53 39.94 -16.57 7.52
N ASP A 54 40.44 -16.76 8.75
CA ASP A 54 40.02 -15.96 9.89
C ASP A 54 40.37 -14.47 9.70
N ARG A 55 41.52 -14.17 9.06
CA ARG A 55 41.92 -12.80 8.70
C ARG A 55 40.98 -12.18 7.67
N THR A 56 40.70 -12.89 6.58
CA THR A 56 39.84 -12.37 5.50
C THR A 56 38.40 -12.18 5.97
N LEU A 57 37.91 -13.06 6.85
CA LEU A 57 36.61 -12.91 7.50
C LEU A 57 36.55 -11.66 8.38
N ALA A 58 37.57 -11.43 9.21
CA ALA A 58 37.64 -10.24 10.06
C ALA A 58 37.76 -8.92 9.26
N GLU A 59 38.50 -8.92 8.16
CA GLU A 59 38.61 -7.78 7.25
C GLU A 59 37.27 -7.49 6.55
N THR A 60 36.53 -8.52 6.15
CA THR A 60 35.21 -8.39 5.53
C THR A 60 34.19 -7.83 6.51
N GLN A 61 34.12 -8.38 7.72
CA GLN A 61 33.21 -7.88 8.77
C GLN A 61 33.51 -6.43 9.15
N LYS A 62 34.78 -6.04 9.18
CA LYS A 62 35.19 -4.65 9.44
C LYS A 62 34.77 -3.72 8.30
N ALA A 63 34.89 -4.16 7.03
CA ALA A 63 34.45 -3.38 5.89
C ALA A 63 32.93 -3.23 5.82
N GLU A 64 32.17 -4.25 6.23
CA GLU A 64 30.72 -4.22 6.33
C GLU A 64 30.25 -3.29 7.46
N ALA A 65 30.89 -3.35 8.63
CA ALA A 65 30.60 -2.41 9.73
C ALA A 65 30.85 -0.94 9.32
N GLN A 66 31.95 -0.67 8.60
CA GLN A 66 32.25 0.67 8.08
C GLN A 66 31.26 1.12 7.01
N LYS A 67 30.79 0.22 6.14
CA LYS A 67 29.71 0.52 5.19
C LYS A 67 28.39 0.81 5.89
N ALA A 68 28.05 0.07 6.95
CA ALA A 68 26.85 0.29 7.75
C ALA A 68 26.88 1.64 8.46
N ASP A 69 28.02 2.03 9.04
CA ASP A 69 28.18 3.35 9.67
C ASP A 69 28.14 4.49 8.64
N ALA A 70 28.73 4.29 7.46
CA ALA A 70 28.66 5.25 6.36
C ALA A 70 27.23 5.39 5.81
N LEU A 71 26.47 4.29 5.73
CA LEU A 71 25.07 4.31 5.31
C LEU A 71 24.19 5.04 6.33
N LYS A 72 24.35 4.76 7.63
CA LYS A 72 23.67 5.49 8.71
C LYS A 72 23.97 6.98 8.67
N THR A 73 25.23 7.34 8.42
CA THR A 73 25.65 8.75 8.31
C THR A 73 25.06 9.42 7.07
N ALA A 74 24.97 8.71 5.94
CA ALA A 74 24.37 9.22 4.71
C ALA A 74 22.84 9.36 4.84
N GLN A 75 22.18 8.41 5.49
CA GLN A 75 20.74 8.45 5.77
C GLN A 75 20.40 9.58 6.74
N GLN A 76 21.18 9.78 7.81
CA GLN A 76 21.00 10.93 8.71
C GLN A 76 21.17 12.26 7.97
N LYS A 77 22.12 12.35 7.05
CA LYS A 77 22.35 13.57 6.29
C LYS A 77 21.24 13.84 5.27
N GLN A 78 20.70 12.79 4.65
CA GLN A 78 19.50 12.88 3.80
C GLN A 78 18.26 13.27 4.62
N HIS A 79 18.11 12.73 5.84
CA HIS A 79 17.04 13.10 6.76
C HIS A 79 17.14 14.55 7.22
N ASP A 80 18.35 15.05 7.54
CA ASP A 80 18.58 16.46 7.89
C ASP A 80 18.35 17.40 6.69
N GLU A 81 18.71 16.98 5.47
CA GLU A 81 18.48 17.72 4.23
C GLU A 81 16.99 17.70 3.80
N GLN A 82 16.25 16.60 4.03
CA GLN A 82 14.80 16.49 3.82
C GLN A 82 14.01 17.26 4.88
N ALA A 83 14.36 17.18 6.16
CA ALA A 83 13.73 17.97 7.23
C ALA A 83 13.88 19.48 6.98
N THR A 84 14.99 19.91 6.38
CA THR A 84 15.21 21.31 5.97
C THR A 84 14.39 21.69 4.74
N ALA A 85 14.10 20.74 3.83
CA ALA A 85 13.27 20.95 2.65
C ALA A 85 11.75 20.93 2.97
N LEU A 86 11.31 20.05 3.87
CA LEU A 86 9.93 19.90 4.36
C LEU A 86 9.43 21.13 5.13
N SER A 87 10.34 21.88 5.77
CA SER A 87 10.03 23.16 6.43
C SER A 87 9.58 24.28 5.47
N THR A 88 9.70 24.10 4.15
CA THR A 88 9.42 25.18 3.18
C THR A 88 8.19 24.98 2.30
N ASN A 89 7.48 23.84 2.42
CA ASN A 89 6.39 23.55 1.47
C ASN A 89 5.24 22.66 1.95
N HIS A 90 4.94 22.61 3.26
CA HIS A 90 3.70 21.98 3.73
C HIS A 90 2.63 23.03 4.06
N GLN A 91 1.41 22.78 3.59
CA GLN A 91 0.24 23.35 4.23
C GLN A 91 0.17 22.74 5.63
N ASP A 92 0.07 23.59 6.65
CA ASP A 92 -0.07 23.15 8.03
C ASP A 92 -1.26 22.17 8.16
N PRO A 93 -1.17 21.13 9.02
CA PRO A 93 -2.31 20.27 9.32
C PRO A 93 -3.56 21.10 9.62
N VAL A 94 -4.70 20.74 9.02
CA VAL A 94 -5.95 21.50 9.20
C VAL A 94 -6.49 21.21 10.59
N LEU A 95 -6.17 22.09 11.54
CA LEU A 95 -6.76 22.07 12.88
C LEU A 95 -8.21 22.58 12.82
N ILE A 96 -9.17 21.72 13.17
CA ILE A 96 -10.56 22.12 13.36
C ILE A 96 -10.81 22.26 14.87
N GLN A 97 -10.66 23.47 15.41
CA GLN A 97 -10.84 23.71 16.85
C GLN A 97 -12.32 23.88 17.23
N GLY A 98 -12.75 23.12 18.23
CA GLY A 98 -13.93 23.40 19.05
C GLY A 98 -13.73 24.60 19.98
N ASN A 99 -14.83 25.28 20.31
CA ASN A 99 -14.90 26.60 20.98
C ASN A 99 -13.94 26.81 22.20
N ALA A 100 -13.05 27.80 22.12
CA ALA A 100 -11.99 28.10 23.11
C ALA A 100 -12.42 28.94 24.33
N ASN A 101 -13.34 28.46 25.17
CA ASN A 101 -13.64 29.11 26.45
C ASN A 101 -14.06 28.09 27.52
N LEU A 102 -13.13 27.56 28.31
CA LEU A 102 -13.49 26.53 29.31
C LEU A 102 -12.84 26.67 30.70
N ALA A 103 -13.63 26.17 31.65
CA ALA A 103 -13.42 26.04 33.08
C ALA A 103 -12.69 24.71 33.41
N PRO A 104 -12.18 24.50 34.64
CA PRO A 104 -11.13 23.52 34.93
C PRO A 104 -11.61 22.09 35.25
N ALA A 105 -12.27 21.39 34.32
CA ALA A 105 -12.66 19.97 34.49
C ALA A 105 -12.91 19.17 33.18
N THR A 106 -12.39 19.61 32.03
CA THR A 106 -12.62 18.93 30.73
C THR A 106 -11.45 18.02 30.37
N THR A 107 -11.73 16.77 30.00
CA THR A 107 -10.71 15.85 29.45
C THR A 107 -10.22 16.39 28.11
N HIS A 108 -8.91 16.33 27.87
CA HIS A 108 -8.29 16.78 26.63
C HIS A 108 -7.92 15.58 25.77
N GLU A 109 -8.67 15.43 24.68
CA GLU A 109 -8.62 14.24 23.84
C GLU A 109 -8.32 14.65 22.40
N LEU A 110 -7.34 14.01 21.79
CA LEU A 110 -6.96 14.24 20.39
C LEU A 110 -7.55 13.13 19.54
N VAL A 111 -8.20 13.51 18.44
CA VAL A 111 -8.76 12.58 17.46
C VAL A 111 -8.04 12.75 16.14
N LEU A 112 -7.34 11.70 15.73
CA LEU A 112 -6.70 11.59 14.42
C LEU A 112 -7.61 10.78 13.52
N VAL A 113 -8.02 11.37 12.40
CA VAL A 113 -8.91 10.74 11.43
C VAL A 113 -8.15 10.58 10.13
N ASP A 114 -7.92 9.33 9.71
CA ASP A 114 -7.39 9.05 8.39
C ASP A 114 -8.42 9.44 7.32
N THR A 115 -8.00 10.26 6.36
CA THR A 115 -8.88 10.75 5.30
C THR A 115 -9.26 9.69 4.28
N ASP A 116 -8.62 8.53 4.30
CA ASP A 116 -9.06 7.36 3.54
C ASP A 116 -10.29 6.67 4.16
N THR A 117 -10.63 7.00 5.41
CA THR A 117 -11.84 6.47 6.08
C THR A 117 -13.10 6.93 5.34
N PRO A 118 -14.01 6.00 4.95
CA PRO A 118 -15.28 6.33 4.30
C PRO A 118 -16.11 7.33 5.09
N ASP A 119 -16.70 8.32 4.40
CA ASP A 119 -17.61 9.32 4.99
C ASP A 119 -17.13 9.87 6.36
N TYR A 120 -15.82 10.09 6.48
CA TYR A 120 -15.23 10.54 7.75
C TYR A 120 -15.78 11.89 8.20
N GLN A 121 -16.35 12.70 7.28
CA GLN A 121 -16.99 13.96 7.63
C GLN A 121 -18.18 13.77 8.57
N THR A 122 -18.95 12.69 8.43
CA THR A 122 -20.03 12.35 9.38
C THR A 122 -19.48 12.09 10.78
N LEU A 123 -18.33 11.41 10.88
CA LEU A 123 -17.64 11.16 12.15
C LEU A 123 -17.10 12.45 12.77
N VAL A 124 -16.48 13.31 11.96
CA VAL A 124 -15.97 14.62 12.38
C VAL A 124 -17.12 15.53 12.84
N ASP A 125 -18.23 15.57 12.10
CA ASP A 125 -19.40 16.37 12.43
C ASP A 125 -20.03 15.95 13.77
N ASP A 126 -20.03 14.65 14.08
CA ASP A 126 -20.48 14.14 15.37
C ASP A 126 -19.59 14.64 16.52
N LEU A 127 -18.27 14.49 16.39
CA LEU A 127 -17.30 14.92 17.40
C LEU A 127 -17.38 16.43 17.68
N LEU A 128 -17.64 17.23 16.65
CA LEU A 128 -17.82 18.69 16.79
C LEU A 128 -19.15 19.06 17.48
N GLN A 129 -20.17 18.20 17.37
CA GLN A 129 -21.51 18.46 17.91
C GLN A 129 -21.75 17.85 19.29
N HIS A 130 -21.05 16.76 19.63
CA HIS A 130 -21.32 15.94 20.82
C HIS A 130 -20.14 15.83 21.79
N SER A 131 -19.44 16.93 22.04
CA SER A 131 -18.29 16.94 22.95
C SER A 131 -18.65 16.83 24.44
N GLY A 132 -19.89 17.11 24.86
CA GLY A 132 -20.30 16.95 26.26
C GLY A 132 -19.37 17.66 27.25
N ASP A 133 -18.85 16.91 28.24
CA ASP A 133 -17.80 17.38 29.18
C ASP A 133 -16.36 17.07 28.69
N ARG A 134 -16.22 16.44 27.51
CA ARG A 134 -14.96 16.12 26.84
C ARG A 134 -14.57 17.24 25.89
N GLN A 135 -13.28 17.43 25.65
CA GLN A 135 -12.78 18.35 24.65
C GLN A 135 -12.01 17.57 23.58
N PHE A 136 -12.61 17.46 22.39
CA PHE A 136 -11.95 16.90 21.22
C PHE A 136 -11.20 17.98 20.44
N GLU A 137 -9.92 17.73 20.16
CA GLU A 137 -9.19 18.38 19.08
C GLU A 137 -9.06 17.38 17.92
N ILE A 138 -9.44 17.78 16.70
CA ILE A 138 -9.53 16.86 15.56
C ILE A 138 -8.46 17.26 14.53
N VAL A 139 -7.68 16.28 14.10
CA VAL A 139 -6.67 16.42 13.05
C VAL A 139 -6.90 15.36 11.97
N LEU A 140 -6.95 15.80 10.72
CA LEU A 140 -7.07 14.93 9.56
C LEU A 140 -5.67 14.50 9.09
N LEU A 141 -5.45 13.20 8.94
CA LEU A 141 -4.23 12.67 8.35
C LEU A 141 -4.35 12.67 6.82
N ASP A 142 -3.35 13.20 6.15
CA ASP A 142 -3.26 13.19 4.69
C ASP A 142 -2.89 11.77 4.23
N ASN A 143 -3.75 11.14 3.43
CA ASN A 143 -3.56 9.79 2.92
C ASN A 143 -2.40 9.65 1.90
N THR A 144 -1.76 10.76 1.52
CA THR A 144 -0.60 10.78 0.60
C THR A 144 0.75 10.97 1.31
N ILE A 145 0.75 11.18 2.62
CA ILE A 145 1.97 11.42 3.42
C ILE A 145 2.17 10.27 4.42
N ASP A 146 3.41 9.90 4.72
CA ASP A 146 3.73 8.88 5.74
C ASP A 146 3.04 9.22 7.08
N GLY A 147 2.09 8.39 7.50
CA GLY A 147 1.28 8.68 8.68
C GLY A 147 2.03 8.53 9.99
N ILE A 148 3.06 7.67 10.07
CA ILE A 148 3.90 7.58 11.28
C ILE A 148 4.65 8.91 11.48
N GLU A 149 5.18 9.50 10.40
CA GLU A 149 5.79 10.83 10.43
C GLU A 149 4.78 11.92 10.82
N GLN A 150 3.58 11.91 10.21
CA GLN A 150 2.50 12.86 10.54
C GLN A 150 2.11 12.80 12.01
N VAL A 151 1.77 11.60 12.52
CA VAL A 151 1.35 11.38 13.91
C VAL A 151 2.46 11.82 14.87
N THR A 152 3.72 11.47 14.58
CA THR A 152 4.87 11.90 15.38
C THR A 152 4.99 13.42 15.45
N ALA A 153 4.87 14.11 14.30
CA ALA A 153 4.94 15.56 14.23
C ALA A 153 3.76 16.25 14.94
N ILE A 154 2.55 15.68 14.82
CA ILE A 154 1.35 16.17 15.51
C ILE A 154 1.55 16.05 17.02
N LEU A 155 1.84 14.84 17.52
CA LEU A 155 1.96 14.55 18.95
C LEU A 155 3.09 15.31 19.64
N ALA A 156 4.14 15.72 18.92
CA ALA A 156 5.19 16.57 19.47
C ALA A 156 4.70 17.94 19.98
N ASN A 157 3.49 18.38 19.58
CA ASN A 157 2.88 19.63 20.04
C ASN A 157 2.01 19.47 21.30
N TYR A 158 1.80 18.23 21.75
CA TYR A 158 0.92 17.93 22.87
C TYR A 158 1.72 17.50 24.10
N ASN A 159 1.11 17.70 25.26
CA ASN A 159 1.57 17.17 26.53
C ASN A 159 0.35 17.01 27.44
N GLY A 160 0.27 15.90 28.15
CA GLY A 160 -0.85 15.65 29.05
C GLY A 160 -2.19 15.38 28.35
N LEU A 161 -2.19 14.73 27.18
CA LEU A 161 -3.41 14.18 26.59
C LEU A 161 -4.01 13.11 27.51
N ASP A 162 -5.31 13.21 27.75
CA ASP A 162 -6.07 12.17 28.46
C ASP A 162 -6.39 11.00 27.51
N ALA A 163 -6.58 11.29 26.22
CA ALA A 163 -6.72 10.24 25.21
C ALA A 163 -6.21 10.65 23.82
N LEU A 164 -5.77 9.66 23.06
CA LEU A 164 -5.55 9.71 21.62
C LEU A 164 -6.48 8.70 20.94
N HIS A 165 -7.37 9.17 20.11
CA HIS A 165 -8.23 8.37 19.26
C HIS A 165 -7.65 8.33 17.85
N VAL A 166 -7.46 7.15 17.28
CA VAL A 166 -6.97 6.97 15.90
C VAL A 166 -8.03 6.21 15.10
N ILE A 167 -8.58 6.86 14.08
CA ILE A 167 -9.59 6.27 13.19
C ILE A 167 -8.96 6.01 11.85
N SER A 168 -8.91 4.73 11.47
CA SER A 168 -8.40 4.32 10.16
C SER A 168 -8.84 2.90 9.83
N HIS A 169 -8.46 2.43 8.63
CA HIS A 169 -8.61 1.03 8.28
C HIS A 169 -7.64 0.12 9.04
N GLY A 170 -8.11 -1.08 9.40
CA GLY A 170 -7.31 -2.10 10.06
C GLY A 170 -7.51 -3.50 9.50
N GLU A 171 -6.54 -4.36 9.80
CA GLU A 171 -6.69 -5.82 9.83
C GLU A 171 -5.79 -6.41 10.94
N ASP A 172 -5.83 -7.73 11.10
CA ASP A 172 -5.01 -8.42 12.10
C ASP A 172 -3.52 -8.07 12.00
N GLY A 173 -2.99 -7.43 13.04
CA GLY A 173 -1.56 -7.11 13.12
C GLY A 173 -1.13 -5.86 12.36
N ALA A 174 -2.04 -5.04 11.85
CA ALA A 174 -1.69 -3.79 11.18
C ALA A 174 -2.83 -2.76 11.05
N ILE A 175 -2.47 -1.49 11.14
CA ILE A 175 -3.36 -0.33 10.92
C ILE A 175 -2.76 0.60 9.86
N ASP A 176 -3.58 1.13 8.97
CA ASP A 176 -3.16 2.13 8.00
C ASP A 176 -3.14 3.53 8.63
N LEU A 177 -2.12 4.33 8.31
CA LEU A 177 -1.94 5.69 8.78
C LEU A 177 -1.38 6.51 7.62
N GLY A 178 -2.18 7.42 7.07
CA GLY A 178 -1.82 8.17 5.88
C GLY A 178 -1.42 7.22 4.73
N ALA A 179 -0.28 7.49 4.11
CA ALA A 179 0.33 6.62 3.09
C ALA A 179 1.17 5.47 3.66
N SER A 180 1.15 5.24 4.97
CA SER A 180 1.98 4.25 5.66
C SER A 180 1.13 3.18 6.33
N ARG A 181 1.67 1.97 6.45
CA ARG A 181 1.06 0.86 7.18
C ARG A 181 1.84 0.58 8.44
N LEU A 182 1.21 0.70 9.61
CA LEU A 182 1.81 0.36 10.89
C LEU A 182 1.51 -1.10 11.26
N ASP A 183 2.47 -1.96 10.96
CA ASP A 183 2.56 -3.37 11.34
C ASP A 183 3.76 -3.62 12.30
N GLN A 184 3.99 -4.86 12.72
CA GLN A 184 5.14 -5.18 13.59
C GLN A 184 6.50 -4.79 12.98
N LYS A 185 6.67 -4.94 11.65
CA LYS A 185 7.95 -4.70 10.97
C LYS A 185 8.27 -3.21 10.91
N THR A 186 7.27 -2.40 10.56
CA THR A 186 7.35 -0.94 10.52
C THR A 186 7.43 -0.36 11.92
N LEU A 187 6.76 -0.95 12.92
CA LEU A 187 6.94 -0.60 14.33
C LEU A 187 8.39 -0.81 14.78
N ASP A 188 9.03 -1.90 14.40
CA ASP A 188 10.45 -2.13 14.72
C ASP A 188 11.36 -1.05 14.10
N VAL A 189 11.10 -0.69 12.83
CA VAL A 189 11.83 0.36 12.09
C VAL A 189 11.62 1.74 12.71
N SER A 190 10.39 2.07 13.09
CA SER A 190 9.96 3.38 13.57
C SER A 190 9.84 3.46 15.10
N SER A 191 10.34 2.46 15.82
CA SER A 191 10.22 2.33 17.28
C SER A 191 10.70 3.57 18.05
N VAL A 192 11.76 4.23 17.56
CA VAL A 192 12.26 5.47 18.16
C VAL A 192 11.29 6.63 17.98
N ALA A 193 10.64 6.76 16.82
CA ALA A 193 9.65 7.80 16.56
C ALA A 193 8.38 7.54 17.38
N ILE A 194 7.87 6.30 17.37
CA ILE A 194 6.69 5.89 18.13
C ILE A 194 6.91 6.06 19.64
N ALA A 195 8.10 5.74 20.16
CA ALA A 195 8.42 5.95 21.57
C ALA A 195 8.38 7.44 22.00
N GLN A 196 8.53 8.39 21.06
CA GLN A 196 8.42 9.82 21.37
C GLN A 196 6.97 10.24 21.64
N TRP A 197 5.98 9.48 21.16
CA TRP A 197 4.57 9.73 21.41
C TRP A 197 4.23 9.72 22.90
N SER A 198 5.01 8.98 23.71
CA SER A 198 4.92 8.97 25.18
C SER A 198 4.92 10.36 25.82
N SER A 199 5.60 11.34 25.20
CA SER A 199 5.67 12.70 25.72
C SER A 199 4.37 13.50 25.57
N ALA A 200 3.48 13.06 24.69
CA ALA A 200 2.18 13.67 24.46
C ALA A 200 1.14 13.29 25.52
N PHE A 201 1.23 12.07 26.07
CA PHE A 201 0.25 11.52 26.99
C PHE A 201 0.40 12.05 28.42
N GLY A 202 -0.73 12.14 29.11
CA GLY A 202 -0.82 12.29 30.56
C GLY A 202 -0.44 11.00 31.29
N VAL A 203 -0.49 11.04 32.62
CA VAL A 203 -0.13 9.87 33.45
C VAL A 203 -1.08 8.68 33.27
N ASN A 204 -2.31 8.96 32.84
CA ASN A 204 -3.35 7.98 32.50
C ASN A 204 -3.82 8.19 31.06
N GLY A 205 -2.92 8.58 30.16
CA GLY A 205 -3.29 8.81 28.77
C GLY A 205 -3.61 7.49 28.08
N ASP A 206 -4.78 7.39 27.45
CA ASP A 206 -5.19 6.20 26.69
C ASP A 206 -4.94 6.36 25.18
N LEU A 207 -4.64 5.27 24.49
CA LEU A 207 -4.59 5.18 23.03
C LEU A 207 -5.69 4.23 22.54
N LEU A 208 -6.69 4.78 21.84
CA LEU A 208 -7.83 4.04 21.32
C LEU A 208 -7.73 3.98 19.81
N ILE A 209 -7.64 2.76 19.28
CA ILE A 209 -7.40 2.51 17.87
C ILE A 209 -8.65 1.91 17.24
N TYR A 210 -9.42 2.74 16.54
CA TYR A 210 -10.56 2.31 15.73
C TYR A 210 -10.02 1.79 14.40
N GLY A 211 -9.87 0.48 14.31
CA GLY A 211 -9.40 -0.22 13.12
C GLY A 211 -9.85 -1.67 13.19
N CYS A 212 -10.45 -2.14 12.10
CA CYS A 212 -11.08 -3.45 12.00
C CYS A 212 -10.09 -4.58 12.30
N ASN A 213 -10.46 -5.55 13.12
CA ASN A 213 -9.73 -6.78 13.43
C ASN A 213 -8.29 -6.60 13.90
N LEU A 214 -7.89 -5.42 14.38
CA LEU A 214 -6.48 -5.11 14.65
C LEU A 214 -5.83 -6.11 15.62
N ALA A 215 -6.59 -6.56 16.62
CA ALA A 215 -6.17 -7.51 17.65
C ALA A 215 -6.77 -8.93 17.48
N ALA A 216 -7.27 -9.28 16.28
CA ALA A 216 -7.99 -10.53 16.06
C ALA A 216 -7.16 -11.80 16.34
N THR A 217 -5.84 -11.74 16.18
CA THR A 217 -4.93 -12.85 16.52
C THR A 217 -3.77 -12.42 17.38
N ALA A 218 -2.96 -13.40 17.82
CA ALA A 218 -1.74 -13.15 18.57
C ALA A 218 -0.76 -12.19 17.86
N ASN A 219 -0.82 -12.07 16.52
CA ASN A 219 -0.02 -11.08 15.80
C ASN A 219 -0.50 -9.65 16.11
N GLY A 220 -1.81 -9.40 15.97
CA GLY A 220 -2.48 -8.19 16.41
C GLY A 220 -2.25 -7.81 17.86
N GLU A 221 -2.50 -8.77 18.77
CA GLU A 221 -2.28 -8.59 20.20
C GLU A 221 -0.84 -8.16 20.54
N ASN A 222 0.16 -8.71 19.83
CA ASN A 222 1.57 -8.34 20.00
C ASN A 222 1.84 -6.91 19.52
N LEU A 223 1.25 -6.48 18.40
CA LEU A 223 1.37 -5.11 17.91
C LEU A 223 0.80 -4.12 18.94
N VAL A 224 -0.43 -4.36 19.43
CA VAL A 224 -1.08 -3.52 20.45
C VAL A 224 -0.26 -3.48 21.75
N THR A 225 0.27 -4.64 22.17
CA THR A 225 1.17 -4.73 23.33
C THR A 225 2.46 -3.92 23.14
N ALA A 226 3.08 -3.99 21.96
CA ALA A 226 4.29 -3.24 21.64
C ALA A 226 4.04 -1.73 21.63
N LEU A 227 2.88 -1.28 21.13
CA LEU A 227 2.46 0.11 21.18
C LEU A 227 2.32 0.61 22.62
N GLY A 228 1.67 -0.15 23.50
CA GLY A 228 1.57 0.20 24.92
C GLY A 228 2.94 0.28 25.60
N GLN A 229 3.88 -0.61 25.24
CA GLN A 229 5.24 -0.58 25.78
C GLN A 229 6.07 0.62 25.30
N LEU A 230 5.95 1.00 24.03
CA LEU A 230 6.69 2.12 23.45
C LEU A 230 6.14 3.47 23.88
N THR A 231 4.82 3.61 23.89
CA THR A 231 4.14 4.87 24.23
C THR A 231 3.96 5.05 25.74
N GLY A 232 3.92 3.95 26.50
CA GLY A 232 3.58 3.98 27.92
C GLY A 232 2.10 4.28 28.20
N ALA A 233 1.27 4.38 27.16
CA ALA A 233 -0.17 4.54 27.25
C ALA A 233 -0.85 3.18 27.45
N ASP A 234 -2.04 3.21 28.04
CA ASP A 234 -2.95 2.07 28.01
C ASP A 234 -3.63 2.05 26.63
N VAL A 235 -3.72 0.89 25.98
CA VAL A 235 -4.13 0.78 24.58
C VAL A 235 -5.39 -0.06 24.44
N ALA A 236 -6.37 0.42 23.67
CA ALA A 236 -7.57 -0.31 23.27
C ALA A 236 -7.60 -0.47 21.74
N ALA A 237 -7.99 -1.65 21.27
CA ALA A 237 -8.19 -1.94 19.86
C ALA A 237 -9.28 -3.01 19.67
N SER A 238 -9.95 -3.00 18.53
CA SER A 238 -10.95 -4.02 18.22
C SER A 238 -10.28 -5.34 17.81
N ASP A 239 -10.89 -6.46 18.21
CA ASP A 239 -10.50 -7.81 17.75
C ASP A 239 -11.42 -8.37 16.65
N ASP A 240 -12.49 -7.63 16.32
CA ASP A 240 -13.44 -7.95 15.25
C ASP A 240 -13.76 -6.75 14.33
N ILE A 241 -14.86 -6.82 13.58
CA ILE A 241 -15.20 -5.83 12.57
C ILE A 241 -15.62 -4.50 13.21
N THR A 242 -14.86 -3.42 12.99
CA THR A 242 -15.25 -2.09 13.47
C THR A 242 -16.10 -1.36 12.43
N GLY A 243 -17.29 -0.88 12.81
CA GLY A 243 -18.16 -0.07 11.97
C GLY A 243 -19.65 -0.31 12.18
N HIS A 244 -20.43 -0.19 11.11
CA HIS A 244 -21.88 -0.24 11.21
C HIS A 244 -22.44 -1.66 11.38
N ARG A 245 -23.36 -1.82 12.34
CA ARG A 245 -23.95 -3.11 12.72
C ARG A 245 -24.68 -3.89 11.62
N SER A 246 -25.15 -3.23 10.56
CA SER A 246 -25.81 -3.95 9.46
C SER A 246 -24.85 -4.80 8.65
N PHE A 247 -23.56 -4.48 8.70
CA PHE A 247 -22.48 -5.19 8.02
C PHE A 247 -21.72 -6.12 8.97
N GLY A 248 -22.27 -6.33 10.18
CA GLY A 248 -21.68 -7.23 11.18
C GLY A 248 -20.59 -6.61 12.05
N GLY A 249 -20.37 -5.29 11.98
CA GLY A 249 -19.43 -4.59 12.84
C GLY A 249 -20.03 -3.91 14.06
N ASP A 250 -19.18 -3.49 14.99
CA ASP A 250 -19.55 -2.60 16.08
C ASP A 250 -18.43 -1.59 16.39
N TRP A 251 -18.51 -0.88 17.52
CA TRP A 251 -17.55 0.16 17.89
C TRP A 251 -16.85 -0.18 19.21
N ASP A 252 -17.02 -1.41 19.69
CA ASP A 252 -16.47 -1.86 20.95
C ASP A 252 -14.95 -2.15 20.79
N PHE A 253 -14.27 -2.21 21.94
CA PHE A 253 -12.86 -2.57 22.02
C PHE A 253 -12.72 -3.81 22.90
N GLU A 254 -12.47 -4.94 22.27
CA GLU A 254 -12.43 -6.25 22.93
C GLU A 254 -11.06 -6.52 23.53
N TYR A 255 -10.01 -5.93 22.94
CA TYR A 255 -8.64 -6.10 23.38
C TYR A 255 -8.08 -4.83 24.00
N THR A 256 -7.60 -4.95 25.23
CA THR A 256 -6.99 -3.85 25.98
C THR A 256 -5.67 -4.25 26.62
N VAL A 257 -4.67 -3.38 26.53
CA VAL A 257 -3.39 -3.46 27.25
C VAL A 257 -3.35 -2.32 28.25
N GLY A 258 -3.51 -2.62 29.54
CA GLY A 258 -3.56 -1.58 30.58
C GLY A 258 -4.93 -1.44 31.23
N GLN A 259 -5.25 -0.25 31.76
CA GLN A 259 -6.58 0.11 32.25
C GLN A 259 -7.12 1.27 31.41
N VAL A 260 -7.97 0.96 30.44
CA VAL A 260 -8.58 1.98 29.58
C VAL A 260 -9.86 2.48 30.25
N GLU A 261 -9.89 3.76 30.60
CA GLU A 261 -11.05 4.44 31.18
C GLU A 261 -11.77 5.37 30.20
N THR A 262 -11.12 5.68 29.08
CA THR A 262 -11.67 6.53 28.04
C THR A 262 -12.84 5.87 27.33
N GLU A 263 -13.93 6.62 27.16
CA GLU A 263 -15.11 6.19 26.42
C GLU A 263 -14.90 6.31 24.90
N ILE A 264 -15.66 5.52 24.12
CA ILE A 264 -15.70 5.66 22.65
C ILE A 264 -15.98 7.13 22.28
N ALA A 265 -15.25 7.65 21.30
CA ALA A 265 -15.37 9.06 20.90
C ALA A 265 -16.72 9.39 20.25
N PHE A 266 -17.30 8.43 19.53
CA PHE A 266 -18.51 8.62 18.71
C PHE A 266 -19.79 8.37 19.49
N SER A 267 -20.77 9.25 19.28
CA SER A 267 -22.11 9.10 19.85
C SER A 267 -22.83 7.88 19.28
N SER A 268 -23.80 7.33 20.03
CA SER A 268 -24.62 6.21 19.54
C SER A 268 -25.41 6.54 18.26
N ASP A 269 -25.72 7.81 18.03
CA ASP A 269 -26.41 8.26 16.82
C ASP A 269 -25.46 8.23 15.62
N ALA A 270 -24.20 8.64 15.79
CA ALA A 270 -23.18 8.54 14.75
C ALA A 270 -22.82 7.09 14.42
N GLN A 271 -22.64 6.24 15.43
CA GLN A 271 -22.40 4.80 15.24
C GLN A 271 -23.51 4.11 14.44
N ALA A 272 -24.76 4.59 14.56
CA ALA A 272 -25.91 4.08 13.83
C ALA A 272 -26.18 4.79 12.48
N ALA A 273 -25.56 5.95 12.24
CA ALA A 273 -25.75 6.75 11.03
C ALA A 273 -24.62 6.58 10.02
N TRP A 274 -23.39 6.36 10.50
CA TRP A 274 -22.23 6.10 9.65
C TRP A 274 -22.40 4.73 8.97
N ASN A 275 -22.38 4.71 7.64
CA ASN A 275 -22.68 3.52 6.85
C ASN A 275 -21.39 3.00 6.20
N GLY A 276 -20.49 2.42 7.01
CA GLY A 276 -19.27 1.80 6.51
C GLY A 276 -18.67 0.78 7.46
N LEU A 277 -17.53 0.23 7.06
CA LEU A 277 -16.63 -0.60 7.86
C LEU A 277 -15.21 -0.03 7.79
N LEU A 278 -14.44 -0.16 8.86
CA LEU A 278 -13.01 0.18 8.87
C LEU A 278 -12.14 -0.98 8.36
N SER A 279 -12.70 -1.85 7.51
CA SER A 279 -12.01 -3.02 6.94
C SER A 279 -11.35 -2.68 5.61
N THR A 280 -10.24 -3.34 5.29
CA THR A 280 -9.64 -3.33 3.95
C THR A 280 -9.68 -4.73 3.35
N VAL A 281 -9.86 -4.83 2.04
CA VAL A 281 -9.68 -6.08 1.30
C VAL A 281 -8.24 -6.18 0.80
N ASN A 282 -7.47 -7.10 1.37
CA ASN A 282 -6.09 -7.33 0.98
C ASN A 282 -5.99 -8.40 -0.12
N VAL A 283 -5.72 -7.97 -1.34
CA VAL A 283 -5.51 -8.84 -2.50
C VAL A 283 -4.12 -9.46 -2.41
N THR A 284 -4.09 -10.76 -2.12
CA THR A 284 -2.86 -11.54 -1.91
C THR A 284 -2.55 -12.50 -3.05
N GLN A 285 -3.53 -12.75 -3.94
CA GLN A 285 -3.39 -13.69 -5.04
C GLN A 285 -3.37 -13.02 -6.41
N THR A 286 -2.39 -13.39 -7.23
CA THR A 286 -2.24 -12.90 -8.60
C THR A 286 -3.06 -13.68 -9.63
N ILE A 287 -3.64 -14.82 -9.23
CA ILE A 287 -4.49 -15.65 -10.10
C ILE A 287 -5.88 -15.02 -10.21
N ASP A 288 -6.39 -14.92 -11.43
CA ASP A 288 -7.76 -14.47 -11.70
C ASP A 288 -8.72 -15.66 -11.59
N VAL A 289 -9.35 -15.81 -10.41
CA VAL A 289 -10.29 -16.87 -10.05
C VAL A 289 -11.37 -16.30 -9.13
N VAL A 290 -12.53 -16.95 -9.09
CA VAL A 290 -13.57 -16.67 -8.10
C VAL A 290 -13.94 -17.99 -7.44
N ASN A 291 -13.45 -18.22 -6.22
CA ASN A 291 -13.70 -19.41 -5.42
C ASN A 291 -14.08 -19.09 -3.95
N GLY A 292 -13.87 -17.85 -3.50
CA GLY A 292 -14.35 -17.31 -2.23
C GLY A 292 -15.81 -16.86 -2.24
N ASN A 293 -16.32 -16.48 -1.07
CA ASN A 293 -17.69 -15.99 -0.92
C ASN A 293 -17.78 -14.46 -1.14
N VAL A 294 -18.10 -14.05 -2.37
CA VAL A 294 -18.16 -12.63 -2.78
C VAL A 294 -19.50 -11.94 -2.49
N THR A 295 -20.27 -12.39 -1.49
CA THR A 295 -21.58 -11.79 -1.15
C THR A 295 -21.48 -10.51 -0.32
N SER A 296 -20.32 -10.26 0.28
CA SER A 296 -19.90 -9.04 0.98
C SER A 296 -18.39 -9.11 1.20
N VAL A 297 -17.76 -7.99 1.54
CA VAL A 297 -16.35 -7.95 1.97
C VAL A 297 -16.11 -8.84 3.19
N ALA A 298 -17.00 -8.77 4.19
CA ALA A 298 -16.91 -9.58 5.40
C ALA A 298 -16.97 -11.09 5.10
N ASP A 299 -17.88 -11.49 4.20
CA ASP A 299 -18.02 -12.88 3.77
C ASP A 299 -16.77 -13.39 3.03
N LEU A 300 -16.17 -12.54 2.20
CA LEU A 300 -14.98 -12.86 1.43
C LEU A 300 -13.76 -13.03 2.35
N ILE A 301 -13.55 -12.11 3.29
CA ILE A 301 -12.46 -12.20 4.28
C ILE A 301 -12.60 -13.48 5.12
N ALA A 302 -13.82 -13.82 5.53
CA ALA A 302 -14.07 -15.04 6.29
C ALA A 302 -13.93 -16.33 5.48
N ASN A 303 -14.16 -16.27 4.15
CA ASN A 303 -14.19 -17.43 3.27
C ASN A 303 -13.57 -17.10 1.90
N ASP A 304 -12.25 -16.93 1.88
CA ASP A 304 -11.44 -16.55 0.71
C ASP A 304 -11.14 -17.72 -0.26
N GLY A 305 -11.86 -18.84 -0.16
CA GLY A 305 -11.58 -20.05 -0.95
C GLY A 305 -10.38 -20.88 -0.46
N GLY A 306 -9.64 -20.41 0.55
CA GLY A 306 -8.48 -21.08 1.16
C GLY A 306 -7.16 -20.90 0.41
N ASP A 307 -7.16 -20.12 -0.67
CA ASP A 307 -5.98 -19.73 -1.45
C ASP A 307 -5.63 -18.24 -1.31
N GLY A 308 -6.41 -17.44 -0.58
CA GLY A 308 -6.24 -15.99 -0.50
C GLY A 308 -7.09 -15.25 -1.53
N ILE A 309 -7.27 -13.96 -1.32
CA ILE A 309 -8.18 -13.13 -2.13
C ILE A 309 -7.52 -12.71 -3.45
N SER A 310 -8.20 -12.97 -4.57
CA SER A 310 -7.87 -12.42 -5.90
C SER A 310 -8.46 -11.02 -6.10
N LEU A 311 -7.95 -10.28 -7.11
CA LEU A 311 -8.48 -8.95 -7.43
C LEU A 311 -9.95 -8.99 -7.88
N ARG A 312 -10.34 -10.02 -8.66
CA ARG A 312 -11.72 -10.15 -9.14
C ARG A 312 -12.69 -10.43 -7.99
N GLU A 313 -12.29 -11.26 -7.04
CA GLU A 313 -13.10 -11.50 -5.84
C GLU A 313 -13.26 -10.25 -5.00
N ALA A 314 -12.18 -9.51 -4.79
CA ALA A 314 -12.22 -8.26 -4.05
C ALA A 314 -13.23 -7.29 -4.67
N ILE A 315 -13.16 -7.07 -5.99
CA ILE A 315 -14.08 -6.18 -6.70
C ILE A 315 -15.53 -6.70 -6.66
N LEU A 316 -15.73 -8.01 -6.81
CA LEU A 316 -17.08 -8.60 -6.70
C LEU A 316 -17.68 -8.42 -5.30
N ALA A 317 -16.87 -8.57 -4.25
CA ALA A 317 -17.31 -8.40 -2.88
C ALA A 317 -17.61 -6.95 -2.52
N THR A 318 -16.78 -5.99 -2.95
CA THR A 318 -17.03 -4.56 -2.74
C THR A 318 -18.25 -4.08 -3.52
N ASN A 319 -18.45 -4.56 -4.75
CA ASN A 319 -19.69 -4.31 -5.51
C ASN A 319 -20.96 -4.85 -4.80
N ALA A 320 -20.83 -5.87 -3.94
CA ALA A 320 -21.96 -6.42 -3.20
C ALA A 320 -22.33 -5.59 -1.97
N ASP A 321 -21.40 -4.83 -1.40
CA ASP A 321 -21.58 -3.98 -0.22
C ASP A 321 -22.13 -2.58 -0.59
N THR A 322 -23.30 -2.57 -1.22
CA THR A 322 -23.84 -1.36 -1.85
C THR A 322 -24.02 -0.17 -0.90
N GLY A 323 -23.55 1.01 -1.30
CA GLY A 323 -23.65 2.28 -0.56
C GLY A 323 -22.61 2.43 0.55
N VAL A 324 -21.57 1.59 0.53
CA VAL A 324 -20.38 1.67 1.39
C VAL A 324 -19.19 1.95 0.49
N ALA A 325 -18.30 2.85 0.91
CA ALA A 325 -17.01 2.97 0.24
C ALA A 325 -16.04 1.94 0.82
N ASP A 326 -15.40 1.17 -0.06
CA ASP A 326 -14.45 0.14 0.33
C ASP A 326 -13.02 0.49 -0.10
N THR A 327 -12.04 -0.12 0.55
CA THR A 327 -10.62 -0.03 0.18
C THR A 327 -10.05 -1.41 -0.16
N ILE A 328 -9.50 -1.54 -1.36
CA ILE A 328 -8.75 -2.70 -1.85
C ILE A 328 -7.26 -2.37 -1.86
N ASN A 329 -6.48 -3.10 -1.08
CA ASN A 329 -5.03 -3.04 -1.06
C ASN A 329 -4.45 -4.18 -1.91
N ILE A 330 -3.57 -3.85 -2.85
CA ILE A 330 -2.98 -4.80 -3.79
C ILE A 330 -1.48 -4.88 -3.57
N ALA A 331 -1.01 -6.03 -3.11
CA ALA A 331 0.40 -6.31 -2.93
C ALA A 331 1.21 -6.20 -4.25
N ALA A 332 2.53 -6.21 -4.15
CA ALA A 332 3.40 -6.25 -5.33
C ALA A 332 3.19 -7.57 -6.09
N GLY A 333 2.98 -7.49 -7.40
CA GLY A 333 2.67 -8.64 -8.25
C GLY A 333 2.17 -8.25 -9.62
N THR A 334 2.00 -9.24 -10.49
CA THR A 334 1.32 -9.09 -11.79
C THR A 334 0.02 -9.87 -11.75
N TYR A 335 -1.10 -9.15 -11.72
CA TYR A 335 -2.46 -9.64 -11.63
C TYR A 335 -3.03 -9.74 -13.04
N THR A 336 -2.90 -10.92 -13.65
CA THR A 336 -3.28 -11.16 -15.04
C THR A 336 -4.73 -11.63 -15.13
N LEU A 337 -5.58 -10.85 -15.79
CA LEU A 337 -6.95 -11.27 -16.10
C LEU A 337 -6.90 -12.50 -17.03
N ALA A 338 -7.61 -13.56 -16.64
CA ALA A 338 -7.56 -14.87 -17.28
C ALA A 338 -8.93 -15.40 -17.68
N ILE A 339 -10.00 -14.86 -17.10
CA ILE A 339 -11.37 -15.26 -17.42
C ILE A 339 -11.83 -14.54 -18.70
N GLY A 340 -11.87 -15.28 -19.81
CA GLY A 340 -12.27 -14.72 -21.10
C GLY A 340 -13.76 -14.35 -21.16
N GLY A 341 -14.05 -13.18 -21.73
CA GLY A 341 -15.38 -12.64 -21.97
C GLY A 341 -15.25 -11.23 -22.54
N THR A 342 -16.30 -10.75 -23.21
CA THR A 342 -16.42 -9.38 -23.67
C THR A 342 -17.87 -8.92 -23.52
N LEU A 343 -18.11 -7.63 -23.30
CA LEU A 343 -19.46 -7.04 -23.19
C LEU A 343 -20.27 -7.63 -22.02
N GLU A 344 -19.57 -7.89 -20.93
CA GLU A 344 -20.11 -8.30 -19.63
C GLU A 344 -19.97 -7.09 -18.69
N ASP A 345 -20.89 -6.91 -17.74
CA ASP A 345 -21.00 -5.68 -16.93
C ASP A 345 -21.19 -6.00 -15.41
N LEU A 346 -20.73 -7.18 -14.96
CA LEU A 346 -20.84 -7.69 -13.58
C LEU A 346 -19.52 -8.28 -13.04
N ALA A 347 -18.39 -7.97 -13.68
CA ALA A 347 -17.03 -8.43 -13.37
C ALA A 347 -16.88 -9.96 -13.31
N ALA A 348 -17.81 -10.71 -13.89
CA ALA A 348 -17.77 -12.18 -13.93
C ALA A 348 -16.77 -12.70 -14.97
N THR A 349 -16.56 -11.96 -16.07
CA THR A 349 -15.62 -12.31 -17.14
C THR A 349 -15.06 -11.05 -17.80
N GLY A 350 -13.89 -11.14 -18.43
CA GLY A 350 -13.33 -10.01 -19.15
C GLY A 350 -12.72 -8.99 -18.20
N ASP A 351 -13.18 -7.75 -18.31
CA ASP A 351 -12.78 -6.62 -17.49
C ASP A 351 -13.25 -6.75 -16.02
N LEU A 352 -12.82 -5.79 -15.22
CA LEU A 352 -13.21 -5.63 -13.83
C LEU A 352 -14.21 -4.46 -13.75
N ASP A 353 -15.48 -4.79 -13.65
CA ASP A 353 -16.57 -3.83 -13.47
C ASP A 353 -16.65 -3.32 -12.03
N ILE A 354 -16.66 -2.01 -11.86
CA ILE A 354 -16.80 -1.33 -10.57
C ILE A 354 -18.12 -0.54 -10.58
N THR A 355 -18.96 -0.81 -9.59
CA THR A 355 -20.34 -0.29 -9.53
C THR A 355 -20.61 0.59 -8.32
N ASP A 356 -19.66 0.71 -7.39
CA ASP A 356 -19.78 1.50 -6.17
C ASP A 356 -18.52 2.32 -5.86
N ASP A 357 -18.58 3.12 -4.79
CA ASP A 357 -17.45 3.88 -4.26
C ASP A 357 -16.32 2.93 -3.85
N LEU A 358 -15.11 3.16 -4.36
CA LEU A 358 -14.01 2.21 -4.20
C LEU A 358 -12.64 2.90 -4.28
N THR A 359 -11.78 2.62 -3.31
CA THR A 359 -10.36 2.97 -3.35
C THR A 359 -9.53 1.73 -3.66
N ILE A 360 -8.68 1.78 -4.70
CA ILE A 360 -7.76 0.71 -5.10
C ILE A 360 -6.32 1.22 -4.97
N LEU A 361 -5.56 0.62 -4.06
CA LEU A 361 -4.21 1.03 -3.73
C LEU A 361 -3.21 -0.07 -4.11
N GLY A 362 -2.29 0.26 -5.01
CA GLY A 362 -1.11 -0.57 -5.27
C GLY A 362 0.07 -0.22 -4.36
N THR A 363 1.21 -0.87 -4.59
CA THR A 363 2.47 -0.61 -3.85
C THR A 363 3.47 0.25 -4.63
N GLY A 364 3.15 0.60 -5.87
CA GLY A 364 3.97 1.41 -6.75
C GLY A 364 3.88 1.05 -8.24
N ILE A 365 4.26 2.02 -9.08
CA ILE A 365 4.40 1.84 -10.52
C ILE A 365 5.45 0.75 -10.80
N GLY A 366 5.07 -0.26 -11.59
CA GLY A 366 5.94 -1.37 -11.97
C GLY A 366 6.16 -2.42 -10.89
N THR A 367 5.60 -2.25 -9.69
CA THR A 367 5.58 -3.26 -8.62
C THR A 367 4.22 -3.95 -8.56
N THR A 368 3.14 -3.17 -8.56
CA THR A 368 1.76 -3.67 -8.70
C THR A 368 1.32 -3.47 -10.16
N ILE A 369 1.05 -4.55 -10.88
CA ILE A 369 0.70 -4.53 -12.30
C ILE A 369 -0.63 -5.25 -12.50
N ILE A 370 -1.63 -4.56 -13.04
CA ILE A 370 -2.88 -5.15 -13.49
C ILE A 370 -2.78 -5.35 -15.01
N GLU A 371 -2.84 -6.61 -15.45
CA GLU A 371 -2.59 -7.04 -16.82
C GLU A 371 -3.88 -7.56 -17.46
N GLY A 372 -4.41 -6.83 -18.42
CA GLY A 372 -5.65 -7.16 -19.14
C GLY A 372 -5.53 -8.35 -20.09
N ASN A 373 -4.30 -8.80 -20.39
CA ASN A 373 -4.04 -10.02 -21.15
C ASN A 373 -4.71 -10.06 -22.54
N THR A 374 -4.98 -8.88 -23.12
CA THR A 374 -5.63 -8.69 -24.42
C THR A 374 -7.02 -9.34 -24.54
N ILE A 375 -7.70 -9.56 -23.41
CA ILE A 375 -9.02 -10.20 -23.37
C ILE A 375 -10.12 -9.17 -23.66
N ASP A 376 -10.13 -8.10 -22.87
CA ASP A 376 -11.07 -6.99 -22.89
C ASP A 376 -10.36 -5.74 -22.33
N ARG A 377 -11.12 -4.74 -21.85
CA ARG A 377 -10.63 -3.68 -20.99
C ARG A 377 -10.02 -4.25 -19.70
N VAL A 378 -9.27 -3.42 -18.97
CA VAL A 378 -8.85 -3.80 -17.60
C VAL A 378 -9.92 -3.43 -16.59
N PHE A 379 -10.38 -2.17 -16.59
CA PHE A 379 -11.43 -1.68 -15.69
C PHE A 379 -12.58 -1.03 -16.47
N ASP A 380 -13.82 -1.28 -16.03
CA ASP A 380 -14.98 -0.46 -16.39
C ASP A 380 -15.59 0.10 -15.10
N VAL A 381 -15.61 1.42 -14.96
CA VAL A 381 -16.22 2.08 -13.80
C VAL A 381 -17.59 2.58 -14.21
N LEU A 382 -18.63 1.85 -13.84
CA LEU A 382 -20.01 2.13 -14.26
C LEU A 382 -20.62 3.30 -13.46
N SER A 383 -20.32 3.35 -12.17
CA SER A 383 -20.78 4.36 -11.20
C SER A 383 -19.84 4.45 -10.00
N GLY A 384 -20.13 5.38 -9.09
CA GLY A 384 -19.37 5.56 -7.85
C GLY A 384 -18.22 6.55 -7.98
N THR A 385 -17.64 6.88 -6.83
CA THR A 385 -16.41 7.65 -6.68
C THR A 385 -15.26 6.67 -6.48
N VAL A 386 -14.40 6.55 -7.49
CA VAL A 386 -13.33 5.56 -7.51
C VAL A 386 -11.97 6.22 -7.51
N THR A 387 -11.10 5.82 -6.59
CA THR A 387 -9.70 6.21 -6.57
C THR A 387 -8.83 5.03 -6.94
N ILE A 388 -7.89 5.22 -7.87
CA ILE A 388 -6.91 4.19 -8.24
C ILE A 388 -5.51 4.81 -8.12
N SER A 389 -4.64 4.22 -7.30
CA SER A 389 -3.30 4.73 -7.13
C SER A 389 -2.19 3.67 -7.09
N ASP A 390 -0.97 4.14 -7.34
CA ASP A 390 0.27 3.40 -7.09
C ASP A 390 0.36 2.06 -7.82
N LEU A 391 -0.09 2.01 -9.07
CA LEU A 391 -0.06 0.79 -9.87
C LEU A 391 0.16 1.04 -11.37
N THR A 392 0.46 -0.03 -12.08
CA THR A 392 0.49 -0.07 -13.55
C THR A 392 -0.75 -0.78 -14.09
N VAL A 393 -1.44 -0.18 -15.05
CA VAL A 393 -2.51 -0.80 -15.84
C VAL A 393 -2.04 -1.00 -17.28
N GLN A 394 -2.05 -2.25 -17.74
CA GLN A 394 -1.53 -2.57 -19.08
C GLN A 394 -2.25 -3.74 -19.75
N GLY A 395 -2.04 -3.84 -21.07
CA GLY A 395 -2.44 -4.99 -21.86
C GLY A 395 -3.95 -5.16 -22.05
N GLY A 396 -4.75 -4.15 -21.74
CA GLY A 396 -6.15 -4.13 -22.15
C GLY A 396 -6.27 -4.02 -23.67
N ASP A 397 -7.24 -4.73 -24.27
CA ASP A 397 -7.48 -4.70 -25.72
C ASP A 397 -8.98 -4.84 -26.06
N THR A 398 -9.58 -3.76 -26.56
CA THR A 398 -10.98 -3.74 -27.06
C THR A 398 -11.07 -3.63 -28.59
N THR A 399 -9.99 -3.94 -29.30
CA THR A 399 -9.95 -3.79 -30.76
C THR A 399 -10.75 -4.85 -31.51
N ILE A 400 -11.05 -5.97 -30.83
CA ILE A 400 -11.75 -7.12 -31.42
C ILE A 400 -13.25 -6.85 -31.53
N ASP A 401 -13.86 -6.28 -30.50
CA ASP A 401 -15.29 -5.97 -30.41
C ASP A 401 -15.61 -4.51 -30.75
N GLY A 402 -14.58 -3.67 -30.84
CA GLY A 402 -14.70 -2.25 -31.15
C GLY A 402 -15.06 -1.39 -29.94
N GLY A 403 -14.86 -1.91 -28.72
CA GLY A 403 -14.99 -1.15 -27.49
C GLY A 403 -14.01 0.03 -27.42
N ASP A 404 -14.26 0.96 -26.50
CA ASP A 404 -13.44 2.14 -26.24
C ASP A 404 -12.87 2.06 -24.80
N GLY A 405 -11.66 2.58 -24.54
CA GLY A 405 -11.12 2.65 -23.18
C GLY A 405 -10.51 1.35 -22.67
N ALA A 406 -9.48 0.83 -23.34
CA ALA A 406 -8.93 -0.49 -23.03
C ALA A 406 -8.20 -0.56 -21.67
N GLY A 407 -7.61 0.53 -21.19
CA GLY A 407 -7.12 0.59 -19.81
C GLY A 407 -8.28 0.74 -18.82
N LEU A 408 -9.05 1.82 -18.96
CA LEU A 408 -10.17 2.13 -18.09
C LEU A 408 -11.29 2.87 -18.84
N GLN A 409 -12.53 2.47 -18.63
CA GLN A 409 -13.70 3.26 -19.03
C GLN A 409 -14.33 3.96 -17.82
N VAL A 410 -14.70 5.23 -18.01
CA VAL A 410 -15.44 6.05 -17.04
C VAL A 410 -16.87 6.20 -17.54
N GLY A 411 -17.79 5.53 -16.84
CA GLY A 411 -19.22 5.57 -17.04
C GLY A 411 -19.84 6.95 -16.79
N ALA A 412 -21.08 7.14 -17.24
CA ALA A 412 -21.76 8.42 -17.18
C ALA A 412 -22.07 8.92 -15.75
N ALA A 413 -22.07 8.00 -14.78
CA ALA A 413 -22.32 8.27 -13.36
C ALA A 413 -21.07 8.05 -12.50
N ALA A 414 -19.91 7.84 -13.12
CA ALA A 414 -18.65 7.57 -12.44
C ALA A 414 -17.82 8.84 -12.24
N ASN A 415 -17.16 8.93 -11.09
CA ASN A 415 -16.17 9.93 -10.75
C ASN A 415 -14.85 9.25 -10.39
N VAL A 416 -13.87 9.29 -11.30
CA VAL A 416 -12.63 8.53 -11.17
C VAL A 416 -11.45 9.47 -10.92
N THR A 417 -10.67 9.19 -9.89
CA THR A 417 -9.36 9.81 -9.64
C THR A 417 -8.25 8.77 -9.81
N VAL A 418 -7.28 9.06 -10.67
CA VAL A 418 -6.09 8.23 -10.89
C VAL A 418 -4.86 8.99 -10.44
N THR A 419 -4.12 8.45 -9.47
CA THR A 419 -2.96 9.12 -8.88
C THR A 419 -1.72 8.24 -8.93
N ASN A 420 -0.56 8.80 -9.29
CA ASN A 420 0.71 8.09 -9.30
C ASN A 420 0.66 6.71 -10.00
N ALA A 421 0.01 6.65 -11.16
CA ALA A 421 -0.18 5.42 -11.90
C ALA A 421 0.48 5.46 -13.29
N LEU A 422 0.70 4.28 -13.87
CA LEU A 422 1.15 4.12 -15.25
C LEU A 422 0.09 3.36 -16.05
N PHE A 423 -0.46 3.98 -17.08
CA PHE A 423 -1.32 3.31 -18.06
C PHE A 423 -0.52 3.10 -19.35
N THR A 424 -0.21 1.85 -19.69
CA THR A 424 0.67 1.55 -20.82
C THR A 424 0.30 0.32 -21.64
N GLY A 425 0.55 0.37 -22.95
CA GLY A 425 0.33 -0.78 -23.82
C GLY A 425 -1.13 -1.18 -23.98
N ASN A 426 -2.08 -0.28 -23.73
CA ASN A 426 -3.51 -0.52 -23.88
C ASN A 426 -3.98 -0.11 -25.29
N SER A 427 -4.88 -0.89 -25.89
CA SER A 427 -5.27 -0.75 -27.29
C SER A 427 -6.79 -0.77 -27.46
N ALA A 428 -7.39 0.30 -28.02
CA ALA A 428 -8.85 0.43 -28.11
C ALA A 428 -9.36 0.92 -29.47
N GLY A 429 -10.69 0.90 -29.67
CA GLY A 429 -11.33 1.62 -30.77
C GLY A 429 -11.08 3.14 -30.68
N LYS A 430 -11.29 3.70 -29.48
CA LYS A 430 -10.94 5.08 -29.09
C LYS A 430 -10.44 5.07 -27.65
N GLY A 431 -9.52 5.97 -27.32
CA GLY A 431 -9.01 6.08 -25.95
C GLY A 431 -8.26 4.82 -25.52
N GLY A 432 -7.04 4.60 -26.02
CA GLY A 432 -6.29 3.38 -25.70
C GLY A 432 -6.16 3.16 -24.19
N ALA A 433 -5.80 4.21 -23.44
CA ALA A 433 -5.79 4.18 -21.98
C ALA A 433 -7.17 4.45 -21.38
N PHE A 434 -7.84 5.55 -21.78
CA PHE A 434 -9.05 6.02 -21.13
C PHE A 434 -10.16 6.37 -22.12
N GLN A 435 -11.37 5.92 -21.82
CA GLN A 435 -12.63 6.39 -22.42
C GLN A 435 -13.47 7.09 -21.36
N ILE A 436 -13.97 8.29 -21.67
CA ILE A 436 -14.86 9.03 -20.76
C ILE A 436 -16.20 9.27 -21.45
N ASN A 437 -17.26 8.71 -20.87
CA ASN A 437 -18.63 8.86 -21.36
C ASN A 437 -19.23 10.21 -20.91
N SER A 438 -20.28 10.66 -21.60
CA SER A 438 -20.93 11.92 -21.24
C SER A 438 -21.51 11.86 -19.83
N GLY A 439 -21.10 12.80 -18.97
CA GLY A 439 -21.45 12.82 -17.54
C GLY A 439 -20.37 12.28 -16.61
N GLY A 440 -19.46 11.44 -17.13
CA GLY A 440 -18.33 10.92 -16.36
C GLY A 440 -17.29 11.98 -16.04
N ILE A 441 -16.64 11.84 -14.88
CA ILE A 441 -15.59 12.74 -14.39
C ILE A 441 -14.30 11.94 -14.23
N LEU A 442 -13.19 12.44 -14.78
CA LEU A 442 -11.87 11.85 -14.62
C LEU A 442 -10.85 12.90 -14.17
N ALA A 443 -10.22 12.68 -13.03
CA ALA A 443 -9.03 13.40 -12.60
C ALA A 443 -7.81 12.48 -12.70
N ILE A 444 -6.74 12.91 -13.39
CA ILE A 444 -5.47 12.19 -13.43
C ILE A 444 -4.39 13.08 -12.84
N VAL A 445 -3.69 12.57 -11.83
CA VAL A 445 -2.70 13.31 -11.05
C VAL A 445 -1.37 12.55 -11.02
N ASN A 446 -0.26 13.24 -11.31
CA ASN A 446 1.10 12.73 -11.20
C ASN A 446 1.32 11.35 -11.87
N SER A 447 0.64 11.10 -12.99
CA SER A 447 0.59 9.79 -13.64
C SER A 447 1.19 9.83 -15.04
N THR A 448 1.49 8.66 -15.60
CA THR A 448 2.05 8.53 -16.95
C THR A 448 1.12 7.73 -17.85
N LEU A 449 0.83 8.27 -19.03
CA LEU A 449 0.11 7.60 -20.11
C LEU A 449 1.11 7.36 -21.25
N ASP A 450 1.59 6.12 -21.39
CA ASP A 450 2.65 5.79 -22.33
C ASP A 450 2.29 4.63 -23.27
N ASN A 451 2.60 4.77 -24.56
CA ASN A 451 2.48 3.65 -25.51
C ASN A 451 1.06 3.03 -25.57
N ASN A 452 0.03 3.86 -25.53
CA ASN A 452 -1.36 3.43 -25.75
C ASN A 452 -1.80 3.73 -27.19
N ASP A 453 -2.59 2.83 -27.77
CA ASP A 453 -3.03 2.92 -29.17
C ASP A 453 -4.55 2.99 -29.29
N ALA A 454 -5.02 3.76 -30.28
CA ALA A 454 -6.43 3.78 -30.64
C ALA A 454 -6.64 3.70 -32.16
N GLN A 455 -7.56 2.82 -32.59
CA GLN A 455 -7.88 2.65 -34.01
C GLN A 455 -8.52 3.89 -34.65
N SER A 456 -9.14 4.77 -33.86
CA SER A 456 -9.84 5.95 -34.38
C SER A 456 -9.40 7.27 -33.76
N LYS A 457 -9.53 7.47 -32.45
CA LYS A 457 -9.33 8.79 -31.83
C LYS A 457 -8.75 8.68 -30.43
N GLY A 458 -7.83 9.59 -30.12
CA GLY A 458 -7.26 9.73 -28.77
C GLY A 458 -6.48 8.51 -28.36
N GLY A 459 -5.22 8.39 -28.79
CA GLY A 459 -4.38 7.22 -28.51
C GLY A 459 -4.28 6.88 -27.02
N ALA A 460 -4.21 7.90 -26.16
CA ALA A 460 -4.36 7.74 -24.73
C ALA A 460 -5.80 7.96 -24.30
N ILE A 461 -6.36 9.15 -24.52
CA ILE A 461 -7.63 9.57 -23.94
C ILE A 461 -8.64 9.93 -25.03
N HIS A 462 -9.83 9.35 -24.94
CA HIS A 462 -10.99 9.80 -25.68
C HIS A 462 -12.11 10.27 -24.72
N ASN A 463 -12.40 11.57 -24.74
CA ASN A 463 -13.49 12.18 -23.98
C ASN A 463 -14.70 12.45 -24.89
N GLN A 464 -15.79 11.72 -24.63
CA GLN A 464 -17.09 11.83 -25.31
C GLN A 464 -18.08 12.72 -24.54
N GLY A 465 -17.61 13.81 -23.95
CA GLY A 465 -18.46 14.83 -23.34
C GLY A 465 -18.61 14.71 -21.83
N GLY A 466 -17.68 14.03 -21.16
CA GLY A 466 -17.45 14.14 -19.72
C GLY A 466 -16.45 15.25 -19.39
N ASP A 467 -16.09 15.33 -18.12
CA ASP A 467 -15.13 16.30 -17.58
C ASP A 467 -13.80 15.60 -17.29
N ILE A 468 -12.69 16.16 -17.78
CA ILE A 468 -11.36 15.62 -17.50
C ILE A 468 -10.44 16.71 -16.91
N THR A 469 -9.66 16.34 -15.90
CA THR A 469 -8.62 17.18 -15.31
C THR A 469 -7.32 16.39 -15.31
N LEU A 470 -6.25 17.00 -15.82
CA LEU A 470 -4.92 16.38 -15.84
C LEU A 470 -3.98 17.29 -15.06
N THR A 471 -3.26 16.77 -14.07
CA THR A 471 -2.32 17.54 -13.25
C THR A 471 -1.02 16.76 -13.14
N GLY A 472 0.09 17.32 -13.65
CA GLY A 472 1.40 16.63 -13.59
C GLY A 472 1.43 15.31 -14.40
N VAL A 473 0.65 15.22 -15.48
CA VAL A 473 0.53 13.99 -16.28
C VAL A 473 1.51 13.98 -17.44
N THR A 474 2.30 12.90 -17.55
CA THR A 474 3.16 12.67 -18.72
C THR A 474 2.39 11.89 -19.77
N VAL A 475 2.28 12.41 -21.00
CA VAL A 475 1.61 11.74 -22.13
C VAL A 475 2.61 11.53 -23.26
N SER A 476 3.08 10.29 -23.44
CA SER A 476 4.15 9.95 -24.39
C SER A 476 3.82 8.72 -25.24
N ASN A 477 4.37 8.68 -26.46
CA ASN A 477 4.28 7.51 -27.35
C ASN A 477 2.86 6.97 -27.64
N ASN A 478 1.82 7.77 -27.41
CA ASN A 478 0.44 7.35 -27.68
C ASN A 478 0.07 7.64 -29.14
N SER A 479 -0.54 6.68 -29.82
CA SER A 479 -0.90 6.77 -31.24
C SER A 479 -2.38 6.61 -31.49
N SER A 480 -2.89 7.30 -32.51
CA SER A 480 -4.18 6.95 -33.11
C SER A 480 -4.12 7.07 -34.62
N LEU A 481 -4.86 6.21 -35.32
CA LEU A 481 -4.91 6.26 -36.79
C LEU A 481 -5.69 7.48 -37.32
N GLY A 482 -6.52 8.12 -36.47
CA GLY A 482 -7.27 9.33 -36.82
C GLY A 482 -6.58 10.65 -36.44
N GLN A 483 -7.34 11.74 -36.50
CA GLN A 483 -6.82 13.12 -36.55
C GLN A 483 -6.39 13.71 -35.20
N SER A 484 -6.28 12.92 -34.12
CA SER A 484 -6.25 13.47 -32.76
C SER A 484 -5.11 12.98 -31.86
N GLY A 485 -4.08 12.33 -32.42
CA GLY A 485 -2.86 11.99 -31.70
C GLY A 485 -3.15 11.24 -30.39
N ALA A 486 -2.70 11.79 -29.27
CA ALA A 486 -2.84 11.20 -27.94
C ALA A 486 -4.19 11.51 -27.24
N ILE A 487 -4.77 12.70 -27.39
CA ILE A 487 -5.98 13.11 -26.65
C ILE A 487 -7.02 13.67 -27.63
N HIS A 488 -8.23 13.12 -27.60
CA HIS A 488 -9.39 13.66 -28.31
C HIS A 488 -10.49 13.99 -27.31
N SER A 489 -10.96 15.24 -27.30
CA SER A 489 -12.12 15.66 -26.52
C SER A 489 -13.19 16.28 -27.42
N THR A 490 -14.44 15.91 -27.19
CA THR A 490 -15.61 16.53 -27.83
C THR A 490 -16.17 17.72 -27.05
N ASN A 491 -15.70 17.95 -25.81
CA ASN A 491 -16.09 19.09 -24.97
C ASN A 491 -14.91 20.07 -24.84
N ALA A 492 -15.11 21.33 -25.24
CA ALA A 492 -14.05 22.35 -25.31
C ALA A 492 -13.61 22.91 -23.94
N SER A 493 -14.41 22.70 -22.88
CA SER A 493 -14.12 23.17 -21.52
C SER A 493 -13.33 22.17 -20.66
N ALA A 494 -13.09 20.96 -21.17
CA ALA A 494 -12.68 19.81 -20.39
C ALA A 494 -11.15 19.57 -20.39
N VAL A 495 -10.27 20.52 -20.69
CA VAL A 495 -8.81 20.29 -20.59
C VAL A 495 -8.19 21.42 -19.77
N ASN A 496 -8.25 21.28 -18.44
CA ASN A 496 -7.53 22.17 -17.55
C ASN A 496 -6.17 21.54 -17.19
N THR A 497 -5.11 22.21 -17.65
CA THR A 497 -3.73 22.18 -17.14
C THR A 497 -2.84 20.99 -17.50
N ILE A 498 -2.42 20.88 -18.78
CA ILE A 498 -1.20 20.12 -19.11
C ILE A 498 0.01 21.02 -18.79
N THR A 499 0.77 20.71 -17.74
CA THR A 499 2.10 21.32 -17.47
C THR A 499 3.21 20.31 -17.67
#